data_AF-A0A6B0WP54-F1
#
_entry.id   AF-A0A6B0WP54-F1
#
_cell.length_a   1.000
_cell.length_b   1.000
_cell.length_c   1.000
_cell.angle_alpha   90.00
_cell.angle_beta   90.00
_cell.angle_gamma   90.00
#
_symmetry.space_group_name_H-M   'P 1'
#
loop_
_entity.id
_entity.type
_entity.pdbx_description
1 polymer ?
#
loop_
_entity_poly.entity_id
_entity_poly.type
_entity_poly.pdbx_seq_one_letter_code
_entity_poly.pdbx_strand_id
1 'polypeptide(L)'
;MLDVNDFSDLKIGLASADSIRTWSNGEVKKPETINYRTLKPEKDGLFCEKIFGPTRDWECSCGKYKRVRFKGIICERCNVEVTRSKVRRERMGHIELAAPAVHIWYLRGTRSWLAYLLMGTQPKEELKAKQLEKVIYFGANLVISVDEDRRHTDKPELELEVRRELEAIEADGRLALTQRSEQLEAELAEAEAAEAKESELRALHRQADKDFEDINERFEAERERLERAWEVFSDLFSRQIIEDEELWRELVDRWPEYFEGGQGADAIARLIAALDFDAEEATLRN
;
A
#
# COMPACT_ATOMS: atom_id res chain seq x y z
N MET A 1 -15.98 -46.07 -17.89
CA MET A 1 -15.65 -45.47 -16.59
C MET A 1 -14.16 -45.23 -16.67
N LEU A 2 -13.71 -43.99 -16.87
CA LEU A 2 -12.27 -43.68 -16.94
C LEU A 2 -11.66 -44.08 -15.59
N ASP A 3 -10.65 -44.94 -15.62
CA ASP A 3 -9.95 -45.38 -14.41
C ASP A 3 -9.20 -44.16 -13.85
N VAL A 4 -9.57 -43.73 -12.64
CA VAL A 4 -9.07 -42.49 -12.02
C VAL A 4 -7.57 -42.60 -11.67
N ASN A 5 -7.02 -43.82 -11.73
CA ASN A 5 -5.63 -44.12 -11.44
C ASN A 5 -4.73 -44.21 -12.68
N ASP A 6 -5.27 -44.04 -13.89
CA ASP A 6 -4.47 -44.07 -15.13
C ASP A 6 -4.13 -42.63 -15.58
N PHE A 7 -3.18 -42.00 -14.89
CA PHE A 7 -2.60 -40.73 -15.27
C PHE A 7 -1.08 -40.87 -15.42
N SER A 8 -0.50 -40.26 -16.46
CA SER A 8 0.95 -40.29 -16.69
C SER A 8 1.69 -39.37 -15.74
N ASP A 9 1.15 -38.17 -15.50
CA ASP A 9 1.81 -37.12 -14.71
C ASP A 9 0.80 -36.28 -13.94
N LEU A 10 1.26 -35.68 -12.83
CA LEU A 10 0.54 -34.69 -12.04
C LEU A 10 1.34 -33.39 -11.98
N LYS A 11 0.76 -32.30 -12.48
CA LYS A 11 1.37 -30.97 -12.48
C LYS A 11 0.74 -30.09 -11.40
N ILE A 12 1.58 -29.34 -10.70
CA ILE A 12 1.17 -28.26 -9.79
C ILE A 12 1.76 -26.93 -10.29
N GLY A 13 1.04 -25.83 -10.06
CA GLY A 13 1.45 -24.49 -10.46
C GLY A 13 0.67 -23.41 -9.72
N LEU A 14 1.05 -22.16 -9.97
CA LEU A 14 0.33 -21.00 -9.45
C LEU A 14 -1.04 -20.88 -10.13
N ALA A 15 -2.07 -20.61 -9.35
CA ALA A 15 -3.41 -20.33 -9.87
C ALA A 15 -3.54 -18.83 -10.14
N SER A 16 -3.85 -18.45 -11.37
CA SER A 16 -4.22 -17.07 -11.71
C SER A 16 -5.61 -16.73 -11.17
N ALA A 17 -5.91 -15.43 -11.02
CA ALA A 17 -7.24 -14.97 -10.65
C ALA A 17 -8.32 -15.50 -11.63
N ASP A 18 -8.03 -15.53 -12.93
CA ASP A 18 -8.95 -16.08 -13.94
C ASP A 18 -9.18 -17.59 -13.80
N SER A 19 -8.14 -18.34 -13.40
CA SER A 19 -8.30 -19.77 -13.10
C SER A 19 -9.25 -19.97 -11.91
N ILE A 20 -9.09 -19.18 -10.85
CA ILE A 20 -9.96 -19.22 -9.67
C ILE A 20 -11.41 -18.87 -10.04
N ARG A 21 -11.63 -17.85 -10.87
CA ARG A 21 -12.96 -17.49 -11.38
C ARG A 21 -13.58 -18.60 -12.22
N THR A 22 -12.78 -19.27 -13.06
CA THR A 22 -13.24 -20.40 -13.90
C THR A 22 -13.68 -21.60 -13.06
N TRP A 23 -13.01 -21.86 -11.95
CA TRP A 23 -13.38 -22.93 -11.02
C TRP A 23 -14.59 -22.61 -10.17
N SER A 24 -14.91 -21.33 -10.02
CA SER A 24 -15.94 -20.87 -9.11
C SER A 24 -17.35 -21.04 -9.69
N ASN A 25 -18.29 -21.41 -8.83
CA ASN A 25 -19.72 -21.42 -9.13
C ASN A 25 -20.44 -20.14 -8.67
N GLY A 26 -19.71 -19.17 -8.13
CA GLY A 26 -20.26 -17.89 -7.72
C GLY A 26 -19.44 -17.18 -6.64
N GLU A 27 -19.64 -15.87 -6.56
CA GLU A 27 -18.98 -14.98 -5.60
C GLU A 27 -19.70 -14.98 -4.25
N VAL A 28 -18.94 -15.15 -3.16
CA VAL A 28 -19.44 -15.01 -1.79
C VAL A 28 -19.31 -13.55 -1.36
N LYS A 29 -20.46 -12.89 -1.16
CA LYS A 29 -20.52 -11.44 -0.86
C LYS A 29 -20.76 -11.13 0.61
N LYS A 30 -21.35 -12.10 1.31
CA LYS A 30 -21.93 -11.92 2.63
C LYS A 30 -21.17 -12.75 3.67
N PRO A 31 -20.85 -12.19 4.85
CA PRO A 31 -20.20 -12.94 5.91
C PRO A 31 -21.15 -13.93 6.61
N GLU A 32 -22.47 -13.79 6.41
CA GLU A 32 -23.46 -14.63 7.07
C GLU A 32 -23.35 -16.09 6.64
N THR A 33 -23.64 -16.99 7.59
CA THR A 33 -23.51 -18.44 7.41
C THR A 33 -24.88 -19.08 7.23
N ILE A 34 -25.57 -19.33 8.34
CA ILE A 34 -26.89 -19.95 8.41
C ILE A 34 -27.79 -19.13 9.32
N ASN A 35 -29.08 -19.15 9.01
CA ASN A 35 -30.09 -18.53 9.86
C ASN A 35 -30.32 -19.37 11.11
N TYR A 36 -30.18 -18.78 12.31
CA TYR A 36 -30.33 -19.53 13.57
C TYR A 36 -31.75 -20.08 13.80
N ARG A 37 -32.81 -19.44 13.25
CA ARG A 37 -34.20 -19.88 13.44
C ARG A 37 -34.58 -20.98 12.47
N THR A 38 -34.25 -20.79 11.20
CA THR A 38 -34.69 -21.70 10.12
C THR A 38 -33.68 -22.79 9.79
N LEU A 39 -32.45 -22.66 10.30
CA LEU A 39 -31.29 -23.50 9.97
C LEU A 39 -30.98 -23.55 8.46
N LYS A 40 -31.51 -22.60 7.69
CA LYS A 40 -31.25 -22.48 6.26
C LYS A 40 -30.01 -21.61 5.99
N PRO A 41 -29.18 -21.96 5.00
CA PRO A 41 -28.09 -21.09 4.57
C PRO A 41 -28.58 -19.73 4.10
N GLU A 42 -27.84 -18.69 4.46
CA GLU A 42 -28.12 -17.34 3.99
C GLU A 42 -27.70 -17.17 2.52
N LYS A 43 -28.46 -16.37 1.76
CA LYS A 43 -28.20 -16.14 0.34
C LYS A 43 -26.95 -15.26 0.18
N ASP A 44 -26.09 -15.65 -0.76
CA ASP A 44 -24.80 -15.04 -1.09
C ASP A 44 -23.75 -15.11 0.06
N GLY A 45 -24.06 -15.88 1.12
CA GLY A 45 -23.17 -16.15 2.26
C GLY A 45 -22.29 -17.38 2.08
N LEU A 46 -21.53 -17.71 3.13
CA LEU A 46 -20.51 -18.79 3.10
C LEU A 46 -21.07 -20.19 2.79
N PHE A 47 -22.37 -20.41 3.04
CA PHE A 47 -23.02 -21.70 2.78
C PHE A 47 -24.08 -21.63 1.68
N CYS A 48 -24.14 -20.53 0.93
CA CYS A 48 -25.18 -20.23 -0.07
C CYS A 48 -25.45 -21.40 -1.02
N GLU A 49 -26.70 -21.89 -1.05
CA GLU A 49 -27.10 -23.03 -1.88
C GLU A 49 -27.05 -22.72 -3.39
N LYS A 50 -27.13 -21.44 -3.78
CA LYS A 50 -27.00 -21.02 -5.18
C LYS A 50 -25.59 -21.28 -5.72
N ILE A 51 -24.56 -21.08 -4.88
CA ILE A 51 -23.15 -21.21 -5.26
C ILE A 51 -22.73 -22.67 -5.12
N PHE A 52 -22.86 -23.22 -3.90
CA PHE A 52 -22.30 -24.53 -3.57
C PHE A 52 -23.22 -25.69 -3.93
N GLY A 53 -24.51 -25.44 -4.22
CA GLY A 53 -25.53 -26.46 -4.46
C GLY A 53 -26.42 -26.73 -3.25
N PRO A 54 -27.45 -27.58 -3.40
CA PRO A 54 -28.52 -27.72 -2.42
C PRO A 54 -28.08 -28.45 -1.15
N THR A 55 -28.64 -28.08 0.01
CA THR A 55 -28.36 -28.76 1.29
C THR A 55 -28.97 -30.17 1.33
N ARG A 56 -30.11 -30.38 0.67
CA ARG A 56 -30.82 -31.66 0.60
C ARG A 56 -30.86 -32.15 -0.84
N ASP A 57 -30.78 -33.46 -1.01
CA ASP A 57 -30.81 -34.08 -2.34
C ASP A 57 -32.10 -33.73 -3.09
N TRP A 58 -31.95 -33.20 -4.30
CA TRP A 58 -33.06 -32.89 -5.21
C TRP A 58 -34.09 -31.90 -4.65
N GLU A 59 -33.68 -30.98 -3.77
CA GLU A 59 -34.52 -29.93 -3.20
C GLU A 59 -33.86 -28.56 -3.37
N CYS A 60 -34.57 -27.60 -3.96
CA CYS A 60 -34.12 -26.20 -4.01
C CYS A 60 -34.44 -25.46 -2.70
N SER A 61 -33.71 -24.38 -2.41
CA SER A 61 -33.81 -23.62 -1.14
C SER A 61 -35.23 -23.14 -0.78
N CYS A 62 -35.97 -22.65 -1.77
CA CYS A 62 -37.34 -22.15 -1.58
C CYS A 62 -38.40 -23.26 -1.49
N GLY A 63 -38.03 -24.50 -1.78
CA GLY A 63 -38.92 -25.66 -1.76
C GLY A 63 -39.90 -25.78 -2.94
N LYS A 64 -39.80 -24.92 -3.96
CA LYS A 64 -40.63 -25.00 -5.18
C LYS A 64 -40.41 -26.30 -5.93
N TYR A 65 -39.15 -26.62 -6.22
CA TYR A 65 -38.73 -27.87 -6.84
C TYR A 65 -38.22 -28.84 -5.79
N LYS A 66 -38.85 -30.02 -5.74
CA LYS A 66 -38.50 -31.14 -4.87
C LYS A 66 -38.62 -32.46 -5.64
N ARG A 67 -37.79 -33.43 -5.28
CA ARG A 67 -37.71 -34.80 -5.86
C ARG A 67 -36.93 -34.85 -7.18
N VAL A 68 -36.47 -36.06 -7.51
CA VAL A 68 -35.56 -36.38 -8.62
C VAL A 68 -36.08 -35.94 -10.00
N ARG A 69 -37.40 -35.82 -10.19
CA ARG A 69 -38.01 -35.45 -11.48
C ARG A 69 -37.57 -34.07 -12.02
N PHE A 70 -37.10 -33.18 -11.15
CA PHE A 70 -36.62 -31.84 -11.52
C PHE A 70 -35.09 -31.76 -11.61
N LYS A 71 -34.41 -32.90 -11.73
CA LYS A 71 -32.95 -32.98 -11.86
C LYS A 71 -32.42 -32.02 -12.93
N GLY A 72 -31.43 -31.21 -12.55
CA GLY A 72 -30.73 -30.28 -13.45
C GLY A 72 -31.46 -28.96 -13.72
N ILE A 73 -32.67 -28.77 -13.17
CA ILE A 73 -33.39 -27.49 -13.29
C ILE A 73 -32.80 -26.49 -12.30
N ILE A 74 -32.49 -25.29 -12.78
CA ILE A 74 -32.14 -24.13 -11.96
C ILE A 74 -33.45 -23.41 -11.60
N CYS A 75 -33.73 -23.27 -10.31
CA CYS A 75 -34.96 -22.61 -9.86
C CYS A 75 -34.94 -21.11 -10.18
N GLU A 76 -35.95 -20.59 -10.86
CA GLU A 76 -36.12 -19.16 -11.16
C GLU A 76 -36.29 -18.26 -9.93
N ARG A 77 -36.73 -18.79 -8.78
CA ARG A 77 -36.97 -18.00 -7.57
C ARG A 77 -35.75 -17.90 -6.66
N CYS A 78 -35.00 -18.99 -6.51
CA CYS A 78 -33.85 -19.05 -5.60
C CYS A 78 -32.50 -19.29 -6.31
N ASN A 79 -32.51 -19.54 -7.62
CA ASN A 79 -31.35 -19.85 -8.46
C ASN A 79 -30.52 -21.04 -7.98
N VAL A 80 -31.12 -21.94 -7.18
CA VAL A 80 -30.48 -23.19 -6.76
C VAL A 80 -30.77 -24.27 -7.80
N GLU A 81 -29.70 -24.93 -8.23
CA GLU A 81 -29.78 -26.11 -9.10
C GLU A 81 -30.23 -27.33 -8.31
N VAL A 82 -31.21 -28.06 -8.86
CA VAL A 82 -31.74 -29.28 -8.24
C VAL A 82 -30.82 -30.46 -8.61
N THR A 83 -29.87 -30.75 -7.73
CA THR A 83 -28.90 -31.85 -7.85
C THR A 83 -28.70 -32.58 -6.51
N ARG A 84 -27.76 -33.53 -6.45
CA ARG A 84 -27.38 -34.18 -5.18
C ARG A 84 -26.57 -33.20 -4.33
N SER A 85 -26.77 -33.23 -3.02
CA SER A 85 -26.00 -32.46 -2.04
C SER A 85 -24.50 -32.73 -2.08
N LYS A 86 -24.08 -33.89 -2.64
CA LYS A 86 -22.68 -34.27 -2.83
C LYS A 86 -21.85 -33.19 -3.56
N VAL A 87 -22.46 -32.44 -4.50
CA VAL A 87 -21.74 -31.40 -5.25
C VAL A 87 -21.16 -30.30 -4.36
N ARG A 88 -21.71 -30.10 -3.14
CA ARG A 88 -21.19 -29.12 -2.16
C ARG A 88 -19.76 -29.42 -1.69
N ARG A 89 -19.26 -30.63 -1.96
CA ARG A 89 -17.89 -31.05 -1.64
C ARG A 89 -16.90 -30.81 -2.79
N GLU A 90 -17.41 -30.48 -3.98
CA GLU A 90 -16.64 -30.37 -5.21
C GLU A 90 -16.72 -28.95 -5.81
N ARG A 91 -17.82 -28.23 -5.59
CA ARG A 91 -18.02 -26.85 -6.07
C ARG A 91 -17.24 -25.85 -5.24
N MET A 92 -16.45 -25.02 -5.91
CA MET A 92 -15.71 -23.93 -5.29
C MET A 92 -16.50 -22.61 -5.38
N GLY A 93 -16.29 -21.75 -4.38
CA GLY A 93 -16.69 -20.34 -4.39
C GLY A 93 -15.44 -19.47 -4.51
N HIS A 94 -15.62 -18.19 -4.81
CA HIS A 94 -14.54 -17.20 -4.71
C HIS A 94 -15.04 -15.93 -4.03
N ILE A 95 -14.10 -15.07 -3.64
CA ILE A 95 -14.36 -13.72 -3.18
C ILE A 95 -13.56 -12.81 -4.09
N GLU A 96 -14.23 -11.84 -4.71
CA GLU A 96 -13.55 -10.81 -5.49
C GLU A 96 -13.06 -9.73 -4.52
N LEU A 97 -11.73 -9.57 -4.42
CA LEU A 97 -11.15 -8.60 -3.51
C LEU A 97 -11.15 -7.21 -4.16
N ALA A 98 -11.51 -6.18 -3.40
CA ALA A 98 -11.48 -4.79 -3.88
C ALA A 98 -10.06 -4.25 -4.06
N ALA A 99 -9.08 -4.84 -3.37
CA ALA A 99 -7.67 -4.52 -3.49
C ALA A 99 -6.86 -5.83 -3.61
N PRO A 100 -5.72 -5.81 -4.33
CA PRO A 100 -4.83 -6.96 -4.40
C PRO A 100 -4.34 -7.41 -3.02
N ALA A 101 -3.99 -8.68 -2.90
CA ALA A 101 -3.39 -9.25 -1.69
C ALA A 101 -2.24 -10.19 -2.07
N VAL A 102 -1.19 -10.22 -1.24
CA VAL A 102 -0.06 -11.13 -1.43
C VAL A 102 -0.33 -12.44 -0.69
N HIS A 103 -0.13 -13.56 -1.36
CA HIS A 103 -0.25 -14.86 -0.73
C HIS A 103 0.93 -15.09 0.25
N ILE A 104 0.59 -15.32 1.53
CA ILE A 104 1.55 -15.33 2.65
C ILE A 104 2.72 -16.30 2.47
N TRP A 105 2.54 -17.42 1.75
CA TRP A 105 3.62 -18.39 1.50
C TRP A 105 4.80 -17.80 0.72
N TYR A 106 4.58 -16.79 -0.14
CA TYR A 106 5.65 -16.14 -0.89
C TYR A 106 6.25 -14.94 -0.14
N LEU A 107 5.57 -14.48 0.92
CA LEU A 107 6.01 -13.39 1.78
C LEU A 107 6.78 -13.89 3.02
N ARG A 108 6.11 -14.64 3.91
CA ARG A 108 6.62 -15.06 5.23
C ARG A 108 7.17 -16.50 5.25
N GLY A 109 8.03 -16.84 4.31
CA GLY A 109 8.80 -18.09 4.30
C GLY A 109 10.18 -17.94 4.95
N THR A 110 10.87 -19.05 5.24
CA THR A 110 12.30 -19.05 5.63
C THR A 110 13.16 -18.27 4.63
N ARG A 111 12.73 -18.31 3.36
CA ARG A 111 13.15 -17.41 2.29
C ARG A 111 11.89 -16.74 1.74
N SER A 112 11.95 -15.43 1.51
CA SER A 112 10.87 -14.72 0.84
C SER A 112 11.08 -14.82 -0.67
N TRP A 113 10.35 -15.71 -1.34
CA TRP A 113 10.41 -15.87 -2.80
C TRP A 113 10.08 -14.56 -3.53
N LEU A 114 9.18 -13.76 -2.97
CA LEU A 114 8.83 -12.47 -3.53
C LEU A 114 10.00 -11.47 -3.45
N ALA A 115 10.72 -11.42 -2.32
CA ALA A 115 11.92 -10.58 -2.23
C ALA A 115 13.03 -11.04 -3.19
N TYR A 116 13.18 -12.35 -3.40
CA TYR A 116 14.13 -12.90 -4.40
C TYR A 116 13.72 -12.63 -5.84
N LEU A 117 12.42 -12.56 -6.13
CA LEU A 117 11.95 -12.21 -7.47
C LEU A 117 12.12 -10.72 -7.76
N LEU A 118 11.94 -9.88 -6.73
CA LEU A 118 11.94 -8.43 -6.88
C LEU A 118 13.30 -7.79 -6.64
N MET A 119 14.26 -8.50 -6.02
CA MET A 119 15.63 -7.99 -5.92
C MET A 119 16.15 -7.74 -7.33
N GLY A 120 16.68 -6.55 -7.55
CA GLY A 120 17.25 -6.21 -8.84
C GLY A 120 18.62 -6.85 -9.04
N THR A 121 19.29 -6.42 -10.09
CA THR A 121 20.63 -6.94 -10.46
C THR A 121 21.74 -6.16 -9.76
N GLN A 122 21.44 -4.97 -9.25
CA GLN A 122 22.40 -4.09 -8.61
C GLN A 122 22.33 -4.19 -7.08
N PRO A 123 23.47 -4.04 -6.36
CA PRO A 123 23.47 -4.10 -4.90
C PRO A 123 22.53 -3.08 -4.21
N LYS A 124 22.31 -1.91 -4.84
CA LYS A 124 21.38 -0.90 -4.31
C LYS A 124 19.91 -1.33 -4.36
N GLU A 125 19.56 -2.28 -5.24
CA GLU A 125 18.20 -2.79 -5.46
C GLU A 125 17.85 -3.98 -4.56
N GLU A 126 18.72 -4.30 -3.59
CA GLU A 126 18.51 -5.44 -2.70
C GLU A 126 17.29 -5.20 -1.79
N LEU A 127 16.28 -6.05 -1.94
CA LEU A 127 15.07 -6.03 -1.13
C LEU A 127 15.13 -7.08 -0.01
N LYS A 128 15.05 -6.62 1.24
CA LYS A 128 14.93 -7.52 2.39
C LYS A 128 13.47 -7.86 2.65
N ALA A 129 13.21 -9.12 3.00
CA ALA A 129 11.86 -9.61 3.31
C ALA A 129 11.13 -8.74 4.35
N LYS A 130 11.84 -8.27 5.38
CA LYS A 130 11.26 -7.39 6.42
C LYS A 130 10.87 -6.01 5.90
N GLN A 131 11.59 -5.46 4.93
CA GLN A 131 11.25 -4.18 4.31
C GLN A 131 10.05 -4.34 3.38
N LEU A 132 10.04 -5.41 2.58
CA LEU A 132 8.91 -5.74 1.72
C LEU A 132 7.62 -5.98 2.50
N GLU A 133 7.74 -6.59 3.67
CA GLU A 133 6.63 -6.77 4.61
C GLU A 133 6.03 -5.43 5.05
N LYS A 134 6.86 -4.41 5.33
CA LYS A 134 6.36 -3.06 5.66
C LYS A 134 5.57 -2.47 4.50
N VAL A 135 6.04 -2.60 3.27
CA VAL A 135 5.31 -2.10 2.09
C VAL A 135 3.94 -2.76 1.98
N ILE A 136 3.88 -4.10 2.06
CA ILE A 136 2.63 -4.86 1.91
C ILE A 136 1.62 -4.54 3.02
N TYR A 137 2.09 -4.26 4.24
CA TYR A 137 1.24 -3.85 5.36
C TYR A 137 1.10 -2.33 5.51
N PHE A 138 1.32 -1.55 4.44
CA PHE A 138 1.10 -0.09 4.41
C PHE A 138 1.92 0.70 5.44
N GLY A 139 3.10 0.21 5.79
CA GLY A 139 4.05 0.87 6.69
C GLY A 139 5.24 1.53 5.99
N ALA A 140 5.35 1.41 4.67
CA ALA A 140 6.38 2.06 3.86
C ALA A 140 5.92 2.17 2.40
N ASN A 141 6.48 3.15 1.69
CA ASN A 141 6.25 3.39 0.26
C ASN A 141 7.34 2.72 -0.58
N LEU A 142 6.97 2.20 -1.74
CA LEU A 142 7.86 1.57 -2.71
C LEU A 142 7.86 2.38 -4.01
N VAL A 143 9.04 2.71 -4.50
CA VAL A 143 9.23 3.30 -5.83
C VAL A 143 9.11 2.19 -6.88
N ILE A 144 8.19 2.36 -7.81
CA ILE A 144 7.89 1.40 -8.88
C ILE A 144 8.80 1.69 -10.09
N SER A 145 8.78 2.93 -10.58
CA SER A 145 9.55 3.37 -11.74
C SER A 145 10.02 4.80 -11.54
N VAL A 146 11.14 5.14 -12.19
CA VAL A 146 11.71 6.49 -12.21
C VAL A 146 12.02 6.82 -13.66
N ASP A 147 11.60 7.99 -14.13
CA ASP A 147 11.98 8.51 -15.44
C ASP A 147 13.36 9.19 -15.31
N GLU A 148 14.40 8.38 -15.50
CA GLU A 148 15.79 8.84 -15.35
C GLU A 148 16.17 9.87 -16.41
N ASP A 149 15.67 9.74 -17.64
CA ASP A 149 16.00 10.62 -18.77
C ASP A 149 15.42 12.02 -18.55
N ARG A 150 14.13 12.08 -18.18
CA ARG A 150 13.48 13.34 -17.85
C ARG A 150 14.11 13.99 -16.63
N ARG A 151 14.31 13.22 -15.55
CA ARG A 151 14.96 13.74 -14.34
C ARG A 151 16.35 14.28 -14.65
N HIS A 152 17.16 13.59 -15.46
CA HIS A 152 18.51 14.05 -15.81
C HIS A 152 18.47 15.36 -16.63
N THR A 153 17.51 15.48 -17.55
CA THR A 153 17.35 16.67 -18.39
C THR A 153 16.95 17.89 -17.55
N ASP A 154 15.98 17.72 -16.66
CA ASP A 154 15.41 18.82 -15.88
C ASP A 154 16.21 19.11 -14.59
N LYS A 155 17.14 18.22 -14.20
CA LYS A 155 17.94 18.31 -12.96
C LYS A 155 18.56 19.70 -12.70
N PRO A 156 19.19 20.39 -13.67
CA PRO A 156 19.81 21.69 -13.41
C PRO A 156 18.81 22.79 -13.05
N GLU A 157 17.60 22.73 -13.63
CA GLU A 157 16.54 23.69 -13.33
C GLU A 157 15.92 23.40 -11.96
N LEU A 158 15.63 22.13 -11.66
CA LEU A 158 15.12 21.70 -10.37
C LEU A 158 16.10 22.01 -9.23
N GLU A 159 17.40 21.80 -9.44
CA GLU A 159 18.43 22.11 -8.45
C GLU A 159 18.46 23.62 -8.15
N LEU A 160 18.29 24.45 -9.18
CA LEU A 160 18.25 25.91 -9.01
C LEU A 160 16.98 26.35 -8.27
N GLU A 161 15.84 25.72 -8.54
CA GLU A 161 14.58 25.97 -7.83
C GLU A 161 14.72 25.63 -6.34
N VAL A 162 15.18 24.42 -6.02
CA VAL A 162 15.41 23.98 -4.63
C VAL A 162 16.39 24.92 -3.93
N ARG A 163 17.48 25.31 -4.60
CA ARG A 163 18.47 26.24 -4.02
C ARG A 163 17.85 27.60 -3.70
N ARG A 164 17.02 28.15 -4.59
CA ARG A 164 16.32 29.42 -4.35
C ARG A 164 15.35 29.34 -3.18
N GLU A 165 14.65 28.22 -3.04
CA GLU A 165 13.73 27.98 -1.93
C GLU A 165 14.50 27.86 -0.60
N LEU A 166 15.63 27.17 -0.58
CA LEU A 166 16.53 27.12 0.59
C LEU A 166 17.03 28.52 0.98
N GLU A 167 17.48 29.32 0.01
CA GLU A 167 17.88 30.72 0.25
C GLU A 167 16.73 31.57 0.80
N ALA A 168 15.49 31.34 0.33
CA ALA A 168 14.31 32.03 0.82
C ALA A 168 13.96 31.63 2.27
N ILE A 169 14.00 30.34 2.60
CA ILE A 169 13.80 29.82 3.97
C ILE A 169 14.82 30.45 4.93
N GLU A 170 16.10 30.53 4.53
CA GLU A 170 17.13 31.18 5.35
C GLU A 170 16.88 32.69 5.52
N ALA A 171 16.47 33.38 4.46
CA ALA A 171 16.17 34.81 4.52
C ALA A 171 14.96 35.10 5.44
N ASP A 172 13.91 34.30 5.34
CA ASP A 172 12.71 34.38 6.17
C ASP A 172 13.02 34.09 7.64
N GLY A 173 13.87 33.09 7.91
CA GLY A 173 14.36 32.81 9.26
C GLY A 173 15.14 33.98 9.86
N ARG A 174 16.06 34.59 9.10
CA ARG A 174 16.81 35.79 9.55
C ARG A 174 15.89 36.98 9.81
N LEU A 175 14.88 37.17 8.97
CA LEU A 175 13.88 38.22 9.14
C LEU A 175 13.05 38.00 10.42
N ALA A 176 12.58 36.78 10.66
CA ALA A 176 11.84 36.42 11.87
C ALA A 176 12.64 36.66 13.15
N LEU A 177 13.93 36.29 13.16
CA LEU A 177 14.84 36.57 14.28
C LEU A 177 15.02 38.08 14.50
N THR A 178 15.19 38.84 13.43
CA THR A 178 15.36 40.31 13.52
C THR A 178 14.10 40.96 14.09
N GLN A 179 12.92 40.56 13.60
CA GLN A 179 11.64 41.04 14.12
C GLN A 179 11.44 40.69 15.59
N ARG A 180 11.81 39.48 16.03
CA ARG A 180 11.71 39.11 17.45
C ARG A 180 12.69 39.90 18.31
N SER A 181 13.89 40.20 17.80
CA SER A 181 14.86 41.08 18.47
C SER A 181 14.31 42.49 18.66
N GLU A 182 13.73 43.09 17.62
CA GLU A 182 13.11 44.41 17.69
C GLU A 182 11.92 44.43 18.67
N GLN A 183 11.13 43.35 18.73
CA GLN A 183 10.04 43.20 19.71
C GLN A 183 10.57 43.12 21.13
N LEU A 184 11.62 42.33 21.39
CA LEU A 184 12.24 42.24 22.71
C LEU A 184 12.77 43.60 23.16
N GLU A 185 13.44 44.35 22.28
CA GLU A 185 13.92 45.70 22.61
C GLU A 185 12.77 46.64 22.99
N ALA A 186 11.64 46.58 22.29
CA ALA A 186 10.44 47.34 22.62
C ALA A 186 9.83 46.90 23.97
N GLU A 187 9.68 45.60 24.20
CA GLU A 187 9.17 45.03 25.46
C GLU A 187 10.05 45.43 26.66
N LEU A 188 11.37 45.44 26.50
CA LEU A 188 12.31 45.87 27.53
C LEU A 188 12.22 47.38 27.79
N ALA A 189 12.13 48.20 26.75
CA ALA A 189 11.97 49.65 26.90
C ALA A 189 10.67 50.01 27.63
N GLU A 190 9.58 49.31 27.34
CA GLU A 190 8.30 49.47 28.06
C GLU A 190 8.40 49.02 29.53
N ALA A 191 9.06 47.90 29.79
CA ALA A 191 9.26 47.38 31.15
C ALA A 191 10.16 48.31 31.99
N GLU A 192 11.20 48.89 31.40
CA GLU A 192 12.06 49.90 32.04
C GLU A 192 11.28 51.18 32.34
N ALA A 193 10.46 51.67 31.40
CA ALA A 193 9.62 52.84 31.60
C ALA A 193 8.57 52.63 32.71
N ALA A 194 8.14 51.39 32.94
CA ALA A 194 7.20 51.00 33.98
C ALA A 194 7.86 50.68 35.35
N GLU A 195 9.17 50.88 35.50
CA GLU A 195 9.95 50.51 36.71
C GLU A 195 9.78 49.02 37.10
N ALA A 196 9.70 48.14 36.10
CA ALA A 196 9.55 46.70 36.30
C ALA A 196 10.67 46.10 37.15
N LYS A 197 10.37 45.03 37.89
CA LYS A 197 11.36 44.38 38.75
C LYS A 197 12.40 43.64 37.91
N GLU A 198 13.61 43.50 38.44
CA GLU A 198 14.68 42.70 37.81
C GLU A 198 14.23 41.26 37.51
N SER A 199 13.34 40.68 38.34
CA SER A 199 12.75 39.37 38.10
C SER A 199 11.89 39.30 36.83
N GLU A 200 11.22 40.39 36.49
CA GLU A 200 10.34 40.52 35.31
C GLU A 200 11.18 40.71 34.03
N LEU A 201 12.21 41.57 34.07
CA LEU A 201 13.18 41.72 32.97
C LEU A 201 13.90 40.40 32.65
N ARG A 202 14.33 39.67 33.68
CA ARG A 202 14.92 38.32 33.50
C ARG A 202 13.92 37.31 32.93
N ALA A 203 12.62 37.48 33.17
CA ALA A 203 11.60 36.60 32.60
C ALA A 203 11.38 36.90 31.10
N LEU A 204 11.38 38.18 30.72
CA LEU A 204 11.31 38.60 29.31
C LEU A 204 12.49 38.06 28.49
N HIS A 205 13.73 38.20 29.01
CA HIS A 205 14.90 37.62 28.35
C HIS A 205 14.78 36.10 28.18
N ARG A 206 14.39 35.37 29.22
CA ARG A 206 14.19 33.91 29.12
C ARG A 206 13.12 33.53 28.11
N GLN A 207 12.04 34.31 28.01
CA GLN A 207 10.99 34.05 27.05
C GLN A 207 11.49 34.30 25.62
N ALA A 208 12.21 35.41 25.39
CA ALA A 208 12.77 35.70 24.09
C ALA A 208 13.85 34.70 23.67
N ASP A 209 14.73 34.26 24.59
CA ASP A 209 15.70 33.20 24.34
C ASP A 209 15.01 31.93 23.83
N LYS A 210 13.88 31.55 24.46
CA LYS A 210 13.06 30.43 24.02
C LYS A 210 12.42 30.68 22.66
N ASP A 211 11.87 31.88 22.42
CA ASP A 211 11.26 32.21 21.13
C ASP A 211 12.28 32.18 19.99
N PHE A 212 13.53 32.62 20.24
CA PHE A 212 14.62 32.51 19.27
C PHE A 212 14.99 31.05 18.99
N GLU A 213 15.04 30.20 20.02
CA GLU A 213 15.25 28.76 19.88
C GLU A 213 14.13 28.12 19.03
N ASP A 214 12.87 28.37 19.38
CA ASP A 214 11.70 27.86 18.66
C ASP A 214 11.67 28.32 17.18
N ILE A 215 12.06 29.58 16.89
CA ILE A 215 12.17 30.11 15.52
C ILE A 215 13.27 29.38 14.76
N ASN A 216 14.46 29.24 15.34
CA ASN A 216 15.59 28.56 14.69
C ASN A 216 15.25 27.10 14.39
N GLU A 217 14.74 26.36 15.37
CA GLU A 217 14.36 24.95 15.21
C GLU A 217 13.34 24.76 14.08
N ARG A 218 12.35 25.65 13.99
CA ARG A 218 11.33 25.59 12.93
C ARG A 218 11.93 25.74 11.54
N PHE A 219 12.73 26.78 11.31
CA PHE A 219 13.30 27.05 9.98
C PHE A 219 14.40 26.06 9.62
N GLU A 220 15.16 25.57 10.61
CA GLU A 220 16.14 24.50 10.41
C GLU A 220 15.46 23.20 10.01
N ALA A 221 14.38 22.80 10.68
CA ALA A 221 13.60 21.62 10.31
C ALA A 221 12.99 21.72 8.90
N GLU A 222 12.51 22.92 8.52
CA GLU A 222 11.98 23.17 7.17
C GLU A 222 13.08 23.05 6.10
N ARG A 223 14.27 23.61 6.36
CA ARG A 223 15.44 23.48 5.49
C ARG A 223 15.86 22.02 5.35
N GLU A 224 16.04 21.31 6.47
CA GLU A 224 16.48 19.91 6.49
C GLU A 224 15.50 19.01 5.72
N ARG A 225 14.20 19.24 5.86
CA ARG A 225 13.18 18.50 5.10
C ARG A 225 13.35 18.69 3.59
N LEU A 226 13.56 19.91 3.12
CA LEU A 226 13.75 20.20 1.70
C LEU A 226 15.08 19.63 1.17
N GLU A 227 16.16 19.79 1.93
CA GLU A 227 17.47 19.22 1.59
C GLU A 227 17.41 17.70 1.47
N ARG A 228 16.78 17.04 2.44
CA ARG A 228 16.59 15.58 2.46
C ARG A 228 15.69 15.10 1.33
N ALA A 229 14.61 15.83 1.03
CA ALA A 229 13.75 15.52 -0.12
C ALA A 229 14.52 15.59 -1.44
N TRP A 230 15.34 16.64 -1.63
CA TRP A 230 16.17 16.79 -2.82
C TRP A 230 17.25 15.71 -2.95
N GLU A 231 17.92 15.36 -1.85
CA GLU A 231 18.92 14.28 -1.82
C GLU A 231 18.29 12.96 -2.26
N VAL A 232 17.15 12.59 -1.65
CA VAL A 232 16.46 11.34 -1.98
C VAL A 232 15.90 11.36 -3.39
N PHE A 233 15.35 12.47 -3.87
CA PHE A 233 14.86 12.59 -5.24
C PHE A 233 15.99 12.45 -6.27
N SER A 234 17.14 13.08 -5.99
CA SER A 234 18.30 13.08 -6.88
C SER A 234 18.85 11.68 -7.13
N ASP A 235 18.83 10.84 -6.10
CA ASP A 235 19.35 9.47 -6.13
C ASP A 235 18.24 8.40 -6.19
N LEU A 236 16.98 8.81 -6.39
CA LEU A 236 15.83 7.92 -6.43
C LEU A 236 16.01 6.82 -7.49
N PHE A 237 15.64 5.58 -7.17
CA PHE A 237 15.69 4.46 -8.10
C PHE A 237 14.52 3.49 -7.90
N SER A 238 14.22 2.68 -8.92
CA SER A 238 13.18 1.64 -8.85
C SER A 238 13.48 0.64 -7.72
N ARG A 239 12.45 0.12 -7.05
CA ARG A 239 12.51 -0.79 -5.89
C ARG A 239 12.98 -0.15 -4.58
N GLN A 240 13.31 1.14 -4.56
CA GLN A 240 13.66 1.82 -3.33
C GLN A 240 12.45 1.88 -2.39
N ILE A 241 12.68 1.57 -1.11
CA ILE A 241 11.66 1.64 -0.06
C ILE A 241 11.92 2.86 0.81
N ILE A 242 10.90 3.72 0.93
CA ILE A 242 10.91 4.92 1.75
C ILE A 242 9.92 4.71 2.90
N GLU A 243 10.45 4.58 4.12
CA GLU A 243 9.64 4.37 5.34
C GLU A 243 9.07 5.66 5.92
N ASP A 244 9.71 6.79 5.60
CA ASP A 244 9.33 8.11 6.08
C ASP A 244 8.17 8.66 5.23
N GLU A 245 6.98 8.74 5.83
CA GLU A 245 5.75 9.17 5.16
C GLU A 245 5.74 10.67 4.86
N GLU A 246 6.38 11.50 5.69
CA GLU A 246 6.47 12.94 5.43
C GLU A 246 7.38 13.20 4.24
N LEU A 247 8.53 12.52 4.20
CA LEU A 247 9.44 12.56 3.06
C LEU A 247 8.76 12.08 1.77
N TRP A 248 8.00 10.98 1.84
CA TRP A 248 7.26 10.48 0.68
C TRP A 248 6.27 11.50 0.12
N ARG A 249 5.54 12.20 1.00
CA ARG A 249 4.59 13.24 0.58
C ARG A 249 5.29 14.41 -0.08
N GLU A 250 6.41 14.88 0.48
CA GLU A 250 7.20 15.94 -0.16
C GLU A 250 7.67 15.54 -1.57
N LEU A 251 8.12 14.29 -1.74
CA LEU A 251 8.53 13.79 -3.06
C LEU A 251 7.36 13.77 -4.05
N VAL A 252 6.19 13.27 -3.63
CA VAL A 252 4.99 13.18 -4.47
C VAL A 252 4.42 14.56 -4.79
N ASP A 253 4.43 15.50 -3.85
CA ASP A 253 3.88 16.84 -4.05
C ASP A 253 4.78 17.68 -4.98
N ARG A 254 6.11 17.51 -4.90
CA ARG A 254 7.08 18.28 -5.67
C ARG A 254 7.40 17.68 -7.03
N TRP A 255 7.55 16.36 -7.10
CA TRP A 255 8.05 15.67 -8.30
C TRP A 255 7.16 14.49 -8.73
N PRO A 256 5.82 14.64 -8.81
CA PRO A 256 4.92 13.53 -9.13
C PRO A 256 5.12 12.96 -10.54
N GLU A 257 5.68 13.76 -11.46
CA GLU A 257 5.81 13.37 -12.87
C GLU A 257 7.11 12.61 -13.19
N TYR A 258 8.01 12.47 -12.22
CA TYR A 258 9.34 11.88 -12.42
C TYR A 258 9.46 10.44 -11.90
N PHE A 259 8.52 10.01 -11.07
CA PHE A 259 8.51 8.65 -10.55
C PHE A 259 7.09 8.19 -10.25
N GLU A 260 6.88 6.88 -10.28
CA GLU A 260 5.67 6.25 -9.77
C GLU A 260 6.00 5.43 -8.54
N GLY A 261 5.07 5.36 -7.59
CA GLY A 261 5.19 4.49 -6.44
C GLY A 261 3.93 4.41 -5.61
N GLY A 262 4.00 3.66 -4.51
CA GLY A 262 2.88 3.51 -3.60
C GLY A 262 3.09 2.44 -2.54
N GLN A 263 1.99 2.02 -1.93
CA GLN A 263 1.99 1.05 -0.82
C GLN A 263 1.16 -0.19 -1.14
N GLY A 264 1.29 -1.18 -0.27
CA GLY A 264 0.46 -2.38 -0.29
C GLY A 264 0.81 -3.36 -1.40
N ALA A 265 -0.05 -4.36 -1.56
CA ALA A 265 0.10 -5.38 -2.59
C ALA A 265 -0.08 -4.84 -4.02
N ASP A 266 -0.78 -3.71 -4.18
CA ASP A 266 -0.97 -3.07 -5.48
C ASP A 266 0.35 -2.53 -6.04
N ALA A 267 1.16 -1.86 -5.20
CA ALA A 267 2.48 -1.39 -5.59
C ALA A 267 3.39 -2.54 -6.05
N ILE A 268 3.31 -3.69 -5.36
CA ILE A 268 4.04 -4.90 -5.76
C ILE A 268 3.56 -5.42 -7.12
N ALA A 269 2.25 -5.47 -7.35
CA ALA A 269 1.70 -5.94 -8.61
C ALA A 269 2.12 -5.04 -9.78
N ARG A 270 2.11 -3.72 -9.58
CA ARG A 270 2.58 -2.74 -10.58
C ARG A 270 4.08 -2.85 -10.83
N LEU A 271 4.89 -3.05 -9.79
CA LEU A 271 6.31 -3.30 -9.93
C LEU A 271 6.54 -4.55 -10.78
N ILE A 272 5.93 -5.69 -10.45
CA ILE A 272 6.06 -6.93 -11.24
C ILE A 272 5.66 -6.71 -12.71
N ALA A 273 4.63 -5.90 -12.97
CA ALA A 273 4.20 -5.60 -14.34
C ALA A 273 5.17 -4.69 -15.10
N ALA A 274 5.96 -3.86 -14.39
CA ALA A 274 6.94 -2.96 -14.97
C ALA A 274 8.31 -3.62 -15.22
N LEU A 275 8.60 -4.75 -14.57
CA LEU A 275 9.89 -5.44 -14.70
C LEU A 275 10.00 -6.29 -15.97
N ASP A 276 11.18 -6.27 -16.57
CA ASP A 276 11.57 -7.17 -17.66
C ASP A 276 12.41 -8.34 -17.10
N PHE A 277 11.72 -9.43 -16.79
CA PHE A 277 12.36 -10.62 -16.23
C PHE A 277 13.33 -11.32 -17.20
N ASP A 278 13.12 -11.19 -18.53
CA ASP A 278 14.00 -11.82 -19.52
C ASP A 278 15.34 -11.08 -19.57
N ALA A 279 15.31 -9.74 -19.48
CA ALA A 279 16.51 -8.91 -19.40
C ALA A 279 17.30 -9.14 -18.10
N GLU A 280 16.61 -9.25 -16.97
CA GLU A 280 17.24 -9.54 -15.67
C GLU A 280 17.83 -10.94 -15.62
N GLU A 281 17.14 -11.95 -16.18
CA GLU A 281 17.67 -13.30 -16.32
C GLU A 281 18.98 -13.32 -17.12
N ALA A 282 19.02 -12.62 -18.26
CA ALA A 282 20.22 -12.53 -19.08
C ALA A 282 21.39 -11.88 -18.33
N THR A 283 21.11 -10.90 -17.47
CA THR A 283 22.13 -10.21 -16.66
C THR A 283 22.66 -11.11 -15.55
N LEU A 284 21.80 -11.84 -14.84
CA LEU A 284 22.19 -12.71 -13.73
C LEU A 284 22.92 -13.99 -14.17
N ARG A 285 22.74 -14.42 -15.43
CA ARG A 285 23.42 -15.58 -16.01
C ARG A 285 24.88 -15.32 -16.39
N ASN A 286 25.25 -14.06 -16.64
CA ASN A 286 26.58 -13.63 -17.08
C ASN A 286 27.44 -13.17 -15.89
#